data_AF-A0A2H0P115-F1
#
_entry.id   AF-A0A2H0P115-F1
#
_cell.length_a   1.000
_cell.length_b   1.000
_cell.length_c   1.000
_cell.angle_alpha   90.00
_cell.angle_beta   90.00
_cell.angle_gamma   90.00
#
_symmetry.space_group_name_H-M   'P 1'
#
loop_
_entity.id
_entity.type
_entity.pdbx_description
1 polymer ?
#
loop_
_entity_poly.entity_id
_entity_poly.type
_entity_poly.pdbx_seq_one_letter_code
_entity_poly.pdbx_strand_id
1 'polypeptide(L)'
;MNIKSSVNRILAVSALFVSVAAAPGRAADDPSIKGAVREAVQASMAYYIDSKTIGGAFRLYDPVDGRLLKLKLKKLHKGIVKKGDFYVSCADFVDGKGKLYDLDFMLIKDGDALHTVQAIVHAAEGKKRPYQLESE
;
A
#
# COMPACT_ATOMS: atom_id res chain seq x y z
N MET A 1 -54.36 4.66 -40.53
CA MET A 1 -53.81 4.31 -39.20
C MET A 1 -52.55 5.15 -39.03
N ASN A 2 -52.55 6.08 -38.06
CA ASN A 2 -51.62 7.21 -37.93
C ASN A 2 -50.21 6.80 -37.47
N ILE A 3 -49.18 7.23 -38.20
CA ILE A 3 -47.78 7.17 -37.76
C ILE A 3 -47.49 8.46 -36.98
N LYS A 4 -47.32 8.34 -35.66
CA LYS A 4 -46.98 9.47 -34.76
C LYS A 4 -45.52 9.88 -34.93
N SER A 5 -45.32 11.19 -34.94
CA SER A 5 -44.04 11.88 -35.09
C SER A 5 -43.11 11.72 -33.89
N SER A 6 -41.82 11.57 -34.20
CA SER A 6 -40.69 11.47 -33.28
C SER A 6 -40.26 12.87 -32.82
N VAL A 7 -40.16 13.07 -31.51
CA VAL A 7 -39.46 14.23 -30.92
C VAL A 7 -38.47 13.70 -29.89
N ASN A 8 -37.21 13.57 -30.29
CA ASN A 8 -36.11 13.25 -29.37
C ASN A 8 -35.71 14.52 -28.62
N ARG A 9 -36.03 14.60 -27.33
CA ARG A 9 -35.50 15.61 -26.42
C ARG A 9 -34.16 15.12 -25.86
N ILE A 10 -33.07 15.66 -26.39
CA ILE A 10 -31.73 15.47 -25.81
C ILE A 10 -31.60 16.42 -24.62
N LEU A 11 -31.70 15.89 -23.40
CA LEU A 11 -31.29 16.58 -22.18
C LEU A 11 -29.79 16.31 -21.97
N ALA A 12 -28.97 17.35 -22.09
CA ALA A 12 -27.55 17.31 -21.80
C ALA A 12 -27.33 17.09 -20.30
N VAL A 13 -26.75 15.94 -19.93
CA VAL A 13 -26.30 15.67 -18.56
C VAL A 13 -24.85 16.15 -18.46
N SER A 14 -24.63 17.27 -17.79
CA SER A 14 -23.30 17.75 -17.43
C SER A 14 -22.71 16.80 -16.38
N ALA A 15 -21.79 15.93 -16.79
CA ALA A 15 -21.00 15.10 -15.89
C ALA A 15 -19.96 15.97 -15.16
N LEU A 16 -20.20 16.25 -13.87
CA LEU A 16 -19.23 16.88 -12.99
C LEU A 16 -18.15 15.84 -12.66
N PHE A 17 -17.03 15.86 -13.39
CA PHE A 17 -15.87 15.04 -13.08
C PHE A 17 -15.18 15.59 -11.82
N VAL A 18 -15.48 14.99 -10.67
CA VAL A 18 -14.69 15.18 -9.44
C VAL A 18 -13.40 14.39 -9.62
N SER A 19 -12.31 15.10 -9.93
CA SER A 19 -10.97 14.52 -9.91
C SER A 19 -10.58 14.21 -8.48
N VAL A 20 -10.70 12.94 -8.06
CA VAL A 20 -10.08 12.48 -6.81
C VAL A 20 -8.58 12.47 -7.02
N ALA A 21 -7.88 13.44 -6.44
CA ALA A 21 -6.43 13.42 -6.36
C ALA A 21 -6.03 12.18 -5.55
N ALA A 22 -5.35 11.21 -6.19
CA ALA A 22 -4.81 10.05 -5.53
C ALA A 22 -3.76 10.51 -4.50
N ALA A 23 -4.14 10.50 -3.22
CA ALA A 23 -3.20 10.70 -2.13
C ALA A 23 -2.10 9.62 -2.18
N PRO A 24 -0.87 9.91 -1.73
CA PRO A 24 0.18 8.90 -1.60
C PRO A 24 -0.38 7.71 -0.80
N GLY A 25 -0.29 6.52 -1.41
CA GLY A 25 -0.95 5.30 -0.97
C GLY A 25 -0.37 4.79 0.34
N ARG A 26 -0.96 5.25 1.44
CA ARG A 26 -0.75 4.67 2.76
C ARG A 26 -1.81 3.61 2.99
N ALA A 27 -1.44 2.58 3.72
CA ALA A 27 -2.37 1.59 4.22
C ALA A 27 -3.51 2.31 4.91
N ALA A 28 -4.72 1.90 4.57
CA ALA A 28 -5.91 2.33 5.28
C ALA A 28 -5.67 2.13 6.79
N ASP A 29 -6.17 3.06 7.60
CA ASP A 29 -5.97 3.02 9.05
C ASP A 29 -7.29 2.60 9.71
N ASP A 30 -7.42 1.30 10.00
CA ASP A 30 -8.60 0.75 10.64
C ASP A 30 -8.64 1.18 12.13
N PRO A 31 -9.63 2.00 12.54
CA PRO A 31 -9.72 2.50 13.90
C PRO A 31 -10.10 1.42 14.92
N SER A 32 -10.57 0.24 14.49
CA SER A 32 -10.87 -0.89 15.36
C SER A 32 -9.61 -1.60 15.85
N ILE A 33 -8.49 -1.49 15.12
CA ILE A 33 -7.19 -2.06 15.50
C ILE A 33 -6.53 -1.12 16.51
N LYS A 34 -6.35 -1.58 17.76
CA LYS A 34 -5.88 -0.75 18.87
C LYS A 34 -4.85 -1.47 19.74
N GLY A 35 -4.17 -0.70 20.60
CA GLY A 35 -3.33 -1.22 21.69
C GLY A 35 -2.23 -2.16 21.21
N ALA A 36 -2.05 -3.26 21.94
CA ALA A 36 -0.97 -4.23 21.77
C ALA A 36 -0.82 -4.75 20.33
N VAL A 37 -1.92 -4.87 19.56
CA VAL A 37 -1.84 -5.29 18.15
C VAL A 37 -1.04 -4.29 17.33
N ARG A 38 -1.28 -2.98 17.52
CA ARG A 38 -0.54 -1.95 16.79
C ARG A 38 0.94 -1.98 17.13
N GLU A 39 1.27 -2.13 18.41
CA GLU A 39 2.64 -2.21 18.90
C GLU A 39 3.36 -3.44 18.33
N ALA A 40 2.69 -4.59 18.32
CA ALA A 40 3.21 -5.82 17.74
C ALA A 40 3.43 -5.72 16.23
N VAL A 41 2.54 -5.07 15.47
CA VAL A 41 2.75 -4.79 14.04
C VAL A 41 4.02 -3.96 13.83
N GLN A 42 4.18 -2.86 14.57
CA GLN A 42 5.34 -1.98 14.43
C GLN A 42 6.65 -2.67 14.82
N ALA A 43 6.65 -3.44 15.92
CA ALA A 43 7.80 -4.21 16.36
C ALA A 43 8.19 -5.29 15.34
N SER A 44 7.21 -6.02 14.81
CA SER A 44 7.43 -7.04 13.79
C SER A 44 8.00 -6.45 12.50
N MET A 45 7.47 -5.32 12.03
CA MET A 45 8.01 -4.64 10.84
C MET A 45 9.45 -4.17 11.06
N ALA A 46 9.74 -3.56 12.22
CA ALA A 46 11.08 -3.10 12.55
C ALA A 46 12.08 -4.28 12.56
N TYR A 47 11.70 -5.39 13.21
CA TYR A 47 12.50 -6.61 13.22
C TYR A 47 12.72 -7.17 11.80
N TYR A 48 11.68 -7.24 10.98
CA TYR A 48 11.80 -7.72 9.61
C TYR A 48 12.74 -6.83 8.78
N ILE A 49 12.60 -5.51 8.88
CA ILE A 49 13.46 -4.55 8.19
C ILE A 49 14.92 -4.74 8.61
N ASP A 50 15.19 -4.87 9.91
CA ASP A 50 16.52 -5.13 10.43
C ASP A 50 17.09 -6.46 9.90
N SER A 51 16.31 -7.55 9.99
CA SER A 51 16.71 -8.88 9.53
C SER A 51 17.04 -8.97 8.03
N LYS A 52 16.50 -8.06 7.22
CA LYS A 52 16.75 -7.97 5.77
C LYS A 52 17.72 -6.84 5.41
N THR A 53 18.27 -6.15 6.40
CA THR A 53 19.27 -5.09 6.21
C THR A 53 20.67 -5.71 6.18
N ILE A 54 21.34 -5.57 5.04
CA ILE A 54 22.69 -6.11 4.83
C ILE A 54 23.61 -4.98 4.41
N GLY A 55 24.66 -4.73 5.19
CA GLY A 55 25.58 -3.63 4.97
C GLY A 55 24.89 -2.26 5.01
N GLY A 56 23.98 -2.07 5.97
CA GLY A 56 23.29 -0.79 6.21
C GLY A 56 22.20 -0.43 5.19
N ALA A 57 21.75 -1.37 4.37
CA ALA A 57 20.63 -1.16 3.47
C ALA A 57 19.69 -2.38 3.42
N PHE A 58 18.39 -2.11 3.54
CA PHE A 58 17.31 -3.06 3.39
C PHE A 58 17.30 -3.62 1.96
N ARG A 59 17.15 -4.94 1.83
CA ARG A 59 17.16 -5.66 0.56
C ARG A 59 15.76 -6.16 0.24
N LEU A 60 15.26 -5.77 -0.93
CA LEU A 60 13.96 -6.23 -1.44
C LEU A 60 14.02 -6.48 -2.94
N TYR A 61 13.59 -7.64 -3.38
CA TYR A 61 13.43 -7.91 -4.82
C TYR A 61 12.12 -7.27 -5.30
N ASP A 62 12.20 -6.36 -6.27
CA ASP A 62 11.05 -5.80 -6.97
C ASP A 62 10.80 -6.62 -8.25
N PRO A 63 9.74 -7.44 -8.30
CA PRO A 63 9.44 -8.28 -9.47
C PRO A 63 8.98 -7.47 -10.68
N VAL A 64 8.50 -6.23 -10.49
CA VAL A 64 8.05 -5.38 -11.61
C VAL A 64 9.24 -4.86 -12.40
N ASP A 65 10.29 -4.42 -11.69
CA ASP A 65 11.52 -3.95 -12.31
C ASP A 65 12.57 -5.06 -12.49
N GLY A 66 12.32 -6.28 -11.98
CA GLY A 66 13.23 -7.43 -12.05
C GLY A 66 14.57 -7.23 -11.33
N ARG A 67 14.60 -6.48 -10.21
CA ARG A 67 15.86 -6.08 -9.56
C ARG A 67 15.82 -6.12 -8.04
N LEU A 68 16.98 -6.38 -7.45
CA LEU A 68 17.18 -6.29 -6.01
C LEU A 68 17.44 -4.84 -5.58
N LEU A 69 16.46 -4.23 -4.95
CA LEU A 69 16.53 -2.88 -4.39
C LEU A 69 17.46 -2.84 -3.16
N LYS A 70 18.13 -1.70 -3.02
CA LYS A 70 18.94 -1.34 -1.85
C LYS A 70 18.36 -0.06 -1.26
N LEU A 71 17.68 -0.19 -0.13
CA LEU A 71 16.83 0.86 0.40
C LEU A 71 17.25 1.28 1.82
N LYS A 72 16.98 2.53 2.16
CA LYS A 72 17.05 3.05 3.53
C LYS A 72 15.65 3.40 4.00
N LEU A 73 15.30 2.98 5.21
CA LEU A 73 14.04 3.34 5.84
C LEU A 73 13.99 4.86 6.00
N LYS A 74 12.92 5.47 5.51
CA LYS A 74 12.63 6.90 5.68
C LYS A 74 11.60 7.12 6.78
N LYS A 75 10.51 6.34 6.79
CA LYS A 75 9.44 6.47 7.78
C LYS A 75 8.61 5.19 7.88
N LEU A 76 8.40 4.72 9.11
CA LEU A 76 7.41 3.69 9.42
C LEU A 76 6.05 4.37 9.66
N HIS A 77 5.00 3.98 8.93
CA HIS A 77 3.66 4.54 9.13
C HIS A 77 2.90 3.74 10.20
N LYS A 78 1.93 4.40 10.85
CA LYS A 78 1.08 3.79 11.89
C LYS A 78 -0.22 3.19 11.35
N GLY A 79 -0.50 3.41 10.07
CA GLY A 79 -1.71 2.91 9.40
C GLY A 79 -1.67 1.40 9.33
N ILE A 80 -2.74 0.75 9.79
CA ILE A 80 -2.87 -0.71 9.78
C ILE A 80 -4.28 -1.04 9.31
N VAL A 81 -4.39 -1.94 8.35
CA VAL A 81 -5.65 -2.53 7.90
C VAL A 81 -5.58 -4.05 8.00
N LYS A 82 -6.71 -4.70 8.27
CA LYS A 82 -6.82 -6.16 8.17
C LYS A 82 -7.44 -6.53 6.83
N LYS A 83 -6.82 -7.47 6.12
CA LYS A 83 -7.30 -8.03 4.85
C LYS A 83 -7.39 -9.55 4.98
N GLY A 84 -8.61 -10.06 5.03
CA GLY A 84 -8.84 -11.49 5.29
C GLY A 84 -8.21 -11.94 6.62
N ASP A 85 -7.22 -12.82 6.53
CA ASP A 85 -6.50 -13.42 7.65
C ASP A 85 -5.16 -12.73 8.00
N PHE A 86 -4.76 -11.69 7.26
CA PHE A 86 -3.51 -10.97 7.49
C PHE A 86 -3.72 -9.46 7.75
N TYR A 87 -2.69 -8.82 8.28
CA TYR A 87 -2.61 -7.37 8.43
C TYR A 87 -1.69 -6.77 7.37
N VAL A 88 -1.98 -5.54 6.96
CA VAL A 88 -1.12 -4.73 6.09
C VAL A 88 -0.77 -3.43 6.79
N SER A 89 0.50 -3.06 6.73
CA SER A 89 0.99 -1.75 7.13
C SER A 89 2.14 -1.33 6.21
N CYS A 90 2.37 -0.03 6.07
CA CYS A 90 3.23 0.53 5.04
C CYS A 90 4.39 1.35 5.61
N ALA A 91 5.45 1.53 4.82
CA ALA A 91 6.57 2.40 5.18
C ALA A 91 7.24 3.01 3.96
N ASP A 92 7.73 4.24 4.14
CA ASP A 92 8.50 4.96 3.15
C ASP A 92 9.97 4.53 3.19
N PHE A 93 10.55 4.30 2.02
CA PHE A 93 11.95 4.01 1.80
C PHE A 93 12.54 4.89 0.70
N VAL A 94 13.86 5.05 0.72
CA VAL A 94 14.60 5.73 -0.35
C VAL A 94 15.77 4.87 -0.83
N ASP A 95 16.05 4.90 -2.14
CA ASP A 95 17.27 4.31 -2.68
C ASP A 95 18.47 5.28 -2.59
N GLY A 96 19.64 4.82 -3.06
CA GLY A 96 20.86 5.63 -3.06
C GLY A 96 20.83 6.89 -3.94
N LYS A 97 19.81 7.05 -4.80
CA LYS A 97 19.59 8.22 -5.64
C LYS A 97 18.48 9.12 -5.10
N GLY A 98 17.90 8.79 -3.94
CA GLY A 98 16.79 9.52 -3.33
C GLY A 98 15.42 9.16 -3.91
N LYS A 99 15.32 8.13 -4.75
CA LYS A 99 14.04 7.66 -5.29
C LYS A 99 13.17 7.11 -4.17
N LEU A 100 11.93 7.59 -4.09
CA LEU A 100 10.97 7.16 -3.06
C LEU A 100 10.30 5.83 -3.44
N TYR A 101 10.23 4.94 -2.47
CA TYR A 101 9.49 3.68 -2.52
C TYR A 101 8.53 3.63 -1.34
N ASP A 102 7.27 3.31 -1.61
CA ASP A 102 6.30 2.94 -0.59
C ASP A 102 6.19 1.43 -0.59
N LEU A 103 6.38 0.81 0.56
CA LEU A 103 6.40 -0.65 0.71
C LEU A 103 5.26 -1.09 1.63
N ASP A 104 4.44 -2.02 1.14
CA ASP A 104 3.46 -2.75 1.93
C ASP A 104 4.14 -3.92 2.63
N PHE A 105 3.82 -4.12 3.92
CA PHE A 105 4.27 -5.24 4.71
C PHE A 105 3.07 -6.10 5.10
N MET A 106 3.17 -7.40 4.82
CA MET A 106 2.17 -8.39 5.17
C MET A 106 2.54 -9.04 6.50
N LEU A 107 1.59 -9.07 7.44
CA LEU A 107 1.78 -9.66 8.76
C LEU A 107 0.74 -10.74 9.02
N ILE A 108 1.20 -11.90 9.48
CA ILE A 108 0.37 -13.04 9.86
C ILE A 108 0.45 -13.24 11.37
N LYS A 109 -0.67 -13.61 11.98
CA LYS A 109 -0.75 -13.93 13.40
C LYS A 109 -0.43 -15.41 13.62
N ASP A 110 0.45 -15.71 14.57
CA ASP A 110 0.76 -17.06 15.07
C ASP A 110 0.62 -17.08 16.59
N GLY A 111 -0.43 -17.72 17.10
CA GLY A 111 -0.83 -17.60 18.50
C GLY A 111 -1.04 -16.13 18.88
N ASP A 112 -0.26 -15.64 19.85
CA ASP A 112 -0.27 -14.24 20.28
C ASP A 112 0.77 -13.36 19.56
N ALA A 113 1.65 -13.95 18.75
CA ALA A 113 2.67 -13.25 18.01
C ALA A 113 2.18 -12.76 16.65
N LEU A 114 2.77 -11.68 16.14
CA LEU A 114 2.60 -11.19 14.78
C LEU A 114 3.95 -11.25 14.06
N HIS A 115 3.94 -11.80 12.85
CA HIS A 115 5.11 -11.99 12.03
C HIS A 115 4.94 -11.32 10.69
N THR A 116 5.85 -10.41 10.37
CA THR A 116 5.98 -9.84 9.04
C THR A 116 6.61 -10.89 8.14
N VAL A 117 5.87 -11.35 7.15
CA VAL A 117 6.29 -12.45 6.27
C VAL A 117 6.83 -11.95 4.94
N GLN A 118 6.35 -10.79 4.49
CA GLN A 118 6.68 -10.26 3.18
C GLN A 118 6.61 -8.73 3.17
N ALA A 119 7.46 -8.12 2.35
CA ALA A 119 7.34 -6.74 1.92
C ALA A 119 7.17 -6.70 0.40
N ILE A 120 6.35 -5.80 -0.13
CA ILE A 120 6.07 -5.63 -1.56
C ILE A 120 6.09 -4.14 -1.88
N VAL A 121 6.54 -3.77 -3.08
CA VAL A 121 6.48 -2.37 -3.53
C VAL A 121 5.02 -1.99 -3.80
N HIS A 122 4.46 -1.14 -2.95
CA HIS A 122 3.16 -0.51 -3.15
C HIS A 122 3.23 0.49 -4.31
N ALA A 123 4.20 1.41 -4.22
CA ALA A 123 4.44 2.44 -5.22
C ALA A 123 5.92 2.79 -5.34
N ALA A 124 6.34 3.22 -6.53
CA ALA A 124 7.65 3.81 -6.77
C ALA A 124 7.45 5.20 -7.37
N GLU A 125 7.99 6.24 -6.72
CA GLU A 125 7.78 7.65 -7.09
C GLU A 125 6.30 8.02 -7.27
N GLY A 126 5.46 7.54 -6.34
CA GLY A 126 4.02 7.77 -6.35
C GLY A 126 3.24 6.96 -7.40
N LYS A 127 3.91 6.20 -8.26
CA LYS A 127 3.26 5.32 -9.23
C LYS A 127 3.01 3.96 -8.60
N LYS A 128 1.73 3.62 -8.40
CA LYS A 128 1.30 2.31 -7.85
C LYS A 128 1.76 1.15 -8.72
N ARG A 129 2.11 0.03 -8.09
CA ARG A 129 2.44 -1.22 -8.78
C ARG A 129 1.20 -2.11 -8.94
N PRO A 130 1.14 -2.98 -9.97
CA PRO A 130 0.00 -3.86 -10.20
C PRO A 130 -0.30 -4.89 -9.09
N TYR A 131 0.71 -5.25 -8.28
CA TYR A 131 0.62 -6.33 -7.29
C TYR A 131 0.68 -5.81 -5.83
N GLN A 132 0.28 -4.56 -5.62
CA GLN A 132 0.23 -3.93 -4.29
C GLN A 132 -0.96 -4.44 -3.46
N LEU A 133 -0.87 -4.37 -2.13
CA LEU A 133 -1.81 -5.08 -1.25
C LEU A 133 -3.09 -4.31 -0.93
N GLU A 134 -3.13 -3.01 -1.22
CA GLU A 134 -4.27 -2.12 -0.93
C GLU A 134 -5.31 -2.06 -2.05
N SER A 135 -5.08 -2.66 -3.21
CA SER A 135 -6.14 -2.75 -4.23
C SER A 135 -7.15 -3.80 -3.81
N GLU A 136 -8.35 -3.35 -3.48
CA GLU A 136 -9.61 -4.04 -3.69
C GLU A 136 -10.50 -3.15 -4.57
#